data_AF-A0A9Q0M050-F1
#
_entry.id   AF-A0A9Q0M050-F1
#
_cell.length_a   1.000
_cell.length_b   1.000
_cell.length_c   1.000
_cell.angle_alpha   90.00
_cell.angle_beta   90.00
_cell.angle_gamma   90.00
#
_symmetry.space_group_name_H-M   'P 1'
#
loop_
_entity.id
_entity.type
_entity.pdbx_description
1 polymer ?
#
loop_
_entity_poly.entity_id
_entity_poly.type
_entity_poly.pdbx_seq_one_letter_code
_entity_poly.pdbx_strand_id
1 'polypeptide(L)'
;MLIKEFRVALPLTVEEYQIGQLYSVAEASKNETGGGEGVEVVKNEPFDNFPLLGGQFTKGQYTYKIYHLDTKVPSLMRLITPKGALAIHEEAWNAYPYCKTVITNPDYMKDGFKLTIETVHAPDRGIQENVHQLPPELLKQREVIYIDIANDPVQQSDYKPDEDPKNFTSTKTGRGPLKGEWRNEVQPVMCAYKLVTVEFKWFGLQNKVESFIQKFERKLFLNFHRQVFCWIDKWHGLTMKDIRELEEKTRLELDQTNTLAFSSSSQHKIDQLVQKRFRFSSTATGLTDSERLLIDSIKRRAPKKKPNVYFEVEGLSDTPVVALSTAEEYNLEAIQNAIIKQGLYHKMHKEVNEFDDEVIHLTAKYKVDEKMREFFLFREGSIVFWNMSPNECELFLKFLRDYEINSYDHDIVNEEREEIDVVYTNSSKSRLSNGLIHLNLENDQNVVNLEKFAFSNAIALSVKLSIWEANLDRYIDSIAYITQDMKEGRKIKLTREQVFQKTGQLFGLRHRLNLSSDMLDTPDFYWDREELERLFSATYSHLNINKRTKVMNEKLNHCIELMDLLSAHLNDIHHVRLEWMIIVLIMIEVFFEIMHYIERLAVPIE
;
A
#
# COMPACT_ATOMS: atom_id res chain seq x y z
N MET A 1 15.57 0.02 -3.51
CA MET A 1 16.24 -1.28 -3.39
C MET A 1 16.56 -1.48 -1.93
N LEU A 2 15.98 -2.51 -1.34
CA LEU A 2 16.06 -2.80 0.08
C LEU A 2 16.82 -4.12 0.29
N ILE A 3 17.86 -4.10 1.12
CA ILE A 3 18.77 -5.24 1.34
C ILE A 3 18.69 -5.68 2.81
N LYS A 4 18.33 -6.94 3.05
CA LYS A 4 18.34 -7.55 4.39
C LYS A 4 19.05 -8.90 4.36
N GLU A 5 19.80 -9.22 5.39
CA GLU A 5 20.43 -10.53 5.58
C GLU A 5 19.77 -11.24 6.76
N PHE A 6 19.02 -12.30 6.48
CA PHE A 6 18.38 -13.13 7.47
C PHE A 6 19.30 -14.28 7.88
N ARG A 7 19.66 -14.34 9.15
CA ARG A 7 20.50 -15.39 9.72
C ARG A 7 19.64 -16.41 10.46
N VAL A 8 19.58 -17.62 9.94
CA VAL A 8 18.78 -18.72 10.52
C VAL A 8 19.72 -19.79 11.07
N ALA A 9 19.93 -19.77 12.39
CA ALA A 9 20.66 -20.84 13.07
C ALA A 9 19.78 -22.09 13.19
N LEU A 10 20.35 -23.29 12.99
CA LEU A 10 19.62 -24.56 13.03
C LEU A 10 20.43 -25.65 13.74
N PRO A 11 19.76 -26.56 14.47
CA PRO A 11 20.40 -27.66 15.19
C PRO A 11 20.73 -28.85 14.27
N LEU A 12 21.40 -28.57 13.15
CA LEU A 12 21.71 -29.47 12.05
C LEU A 12 23.18 -29.32 11.64
N THR A 13 23.77 -30.31 10.98
CA THR A 13 24.99 -30.06 10.19
C THR A 13 24.65 -29.41 8.86
N VAL A 14 25.65 -28.84 8.18
CA VAL A 14 25.50 -28.29 6.82
C VAL A 14 25.06 -29.40 5.85
N GLU A 15 25.64 -30.59 5.95
CA GLU A 15 25.30 -31.73 5.09
C GLU A 15 23.86 -32.23 5.32
N GLU A 16 23.41 -32.29 6.58
CA GLU A 16 22.03 -32.66 6.91
C GLU A 16 21.03 -31.64 6.36
N TYR A 17 21.36 -30.35 6.45
CA TYR A 17 20.50 -29.29 5.93
C TYR A 17 20.29 -29.38 4.42
N GLN A 18 21.30 -29.80 3.66
CA GLN A 18 21.16 -30.00 2.21
C GLN A 18 20.01 -30.96 1.87
N ILE A 19 19.90 -32.07 2.61
CA ILE A 19 18.84 -33.07 2.41
C ILE A 19 17.50 -32.53 2.94
N GLY A 20 17.50 -31.99 4.17
CA GLY A 20 16.29 -31.50 4.82
C GLY A 20 15.62 -30.36 4.05
N GLN A 21 16.40 -29.42 3.51
CA GLN A 21 15.89 -28.32 2.72
C GLN A 21 15.17 -28.82 1.46
N LEU A 22 15.81 -29.72 0.69
CA LEU A 22 15.22 -30.21 -0.57
C LEU A 22 13.95 -31.02 -0.32
N TYR A 23 13.94 -31.86 0.72
CA TYR A 23 12.74 -32.58 1.15
C TYR A 23 11.61 -31.62 1.51
N SER A 24 11.88 -30.63 2.37
CA SER A 24 10.87 -29.67 2.82
C SER A 24 10.35 -28.80 1.68
N VAL A 25 11.18 -28.42 0.70
CA VAL A 25 10.73 -27.69 -0.49
C VAL A 25 9.76 -28.53 -1.32
N ALA A 26 10.05 -29.82 -1.51
CA ALA A 26 9.16 -30.72 -2.26
C ALA A 26 7.79 -30.87 -1.56
N GLU A 27 7.78 -31.10 -0.24
CA GLU A 27 6.54 -31.22 0.54
C GLU A 27 5.76 -29.90 0.59
N ALA A 28 6.43 -28.76 0.82
CA ALA A 28 5.78 -27.44 0.82
C ALA A 28 5.15 -27.13 -0.55
N SER A 29 5.84 -27.45 -1.66
CA SER A 29 5.31 -27.24 -3.01
C SER A 29 4.01 -28.00 -3.28
N LYS A 30 3.85 -29.19 -2.69
CA LYS A 30 2.60 -29.98 -2.79
C LYS A 30 1.47 -29.33 -2.02
N ASN A 31 1.73 -28.87 -0.78
CA ASN A 31 0.73 -28.20 0.05
C ASN A 31 0.25 -26.88 -0.56
N GLU A 32 1.10 -26.22 -1.35
CA GLU A 32 0.80 -24.95 -2.01
C GLU A 32 0.14 -25.09 -3.39
N THR A 33 -0.07 -26.30 -3.93
CA THR A 33 -0.63 -26.47 -5.30
C THR A 33 -2.06 -26.99 -5.25
N GLY A 34 -3.01 -26.25 -5.84
CA GLY A 34 -4.42 -26.63 -5.91
C GLY A 34 -5.33 -25.52 -6.48
N GLY A 35 -6.44 -25.89 -7.13
CA GLY A 35 -7.49 -24.94 -7.54
C GLY A 35 -7.23 -24.11 -8.81
N GLY A 36 -6.23 -24.45 -9.62
CA GLY A 36 -5.83 -23.67 -10.81
C GLY A 36 -4.67 -22.71 -10.58
N GLU A 37 -4.08 -22.75 -9.37
CA GLU A 37 -2.89 -22.00 -8.97
C GLU A 37 -1.82 -22.99 -8.49
N GLY A 38 -0.55 -22.69 -8.76
CA GLY A 38 0.52 -23.64 -8.50
C GLY A 38 1.88 -23.25 -9.03
N VAL A 39 2.83 -24.14 -8.77
CA VAL A 39 4.22 -24.05 -9.23
C VAL A 39 4.39 -24.92 -10.47
N GLU A 40 4.80 -24.31 -11.58
CA GLU A 40 5.21 -25.02 -12.79
C GLU A 40 6.73 -25.15 -12.79
N VAL A 41 7.25 -26.38 -12.87
CA VAL A 41 8.70 -26.63 -12.96
C VAL A 41 9.07 -26.76 -14.43
N VAL A 42 9.63 -25.70 -15.00
CA VAL A 42 9.95 -25.62 -16.45
C VAL A 42 11.32 -26.24 -16.76
N LYS A 43 12.33 -26.03 -15.90
CA LYS A 43 13.64 -26.67 -16.03
C LYS A 43 14.15 -27.17 -14.68
N ASN A 44 14.84 -28.30 -14.70
CA ASN A 44 15.60 -28.84 -13.58
C ASN A 44 16.77 -29.66 -14.14
N GLU A 45 17.93 -29.03 -14.29
CA GLU A 45 19.09 -29.61 -14.97
C GLU A 45 20.41 -29.23 -14.28
N PRO A 46 21.45 -30.07 -14.35
CA PRO A 46 22.76 -29.70 -13.86
C PRO A 46 23.36 -28.57 -14.71
N PHE A 47 24.13 -27.67 -14.09
CA PHE A 47 24.93 -26.67 -14.80
C PHE A 47 26.42 -26.83 -14.49
N ASP A 48 27.23 -26.46 -15.47
CA ASP A 48 28.69 -26.37 -15.36
C ASP A 48 29.14 -25.06 -16.02
N ASN A 49 30.16 -24.41 -15.47
CA ASN A 49 30.73 -23.13 -15.92
C ASN A 49 29.85 -21.87 -15.74
N PHE A 50 29.04 -21.78 -14.69
CA PHE A 50 28.36 -20.52 -14.31
C PHE A 50 28.98 -19.94 -13.03
N PRO A 51 29.80 -18.87 -13.11
CA PRO A 51 30.52 -18.36 -11.94
C PRO A 51 29.58 -17.65 -10.97
N LEU A 52 29.52 -18.16 -9.75
CA LEU A 52 28.77 -17.63 -8.61
C LEU A 52 29.73 -17.19 -7.51
N LEU A 53 29.32 -16.18 -6.73
CA LEU A 53 30.09 -15.59 -5.63
C LEU A 53 31.55 -15.30 -6.01
N GLY A 54 31.75 -14.49 -7.05
CA GLY A 54 33.10 -14.13 -7.53
C GLY A 54 33.87 -15.28 -8.20
N GLY A 55 33.19 -16.33 -8.65
CA GLY A 55 33.78 -17.49 -9.32
C GLY A 55 34.19 -18.64 -8.39
N GLN A 56 33.83 -18.56 -7.11
CA GLN A 56 34.11 -19.62 -6.13
C GLN A 56 33.27 -20.89 -6.36
N PHE A 57 32.07 -20.73 -6.91
CA PHE A 57 31.18 -21.83 -7.24
C PHE A 57 30.84 -21.79 -8.72
N THR A 58 31.07 -22.88 -9.45
CA THR A 58 30.91 -22.91 -10.92
C THR A 58 30.01 -24.01 -11.44
N LYS A 59 29.60 -24.95 -10.59
CA LYS A 59 28.79 -26.12 -10.94
C LYS A 59 27.71 -26.38 -9.88
N GLY A 60 26.59 -26.95 -10.29
CA GLY A 60 25.48 -27.22 -9.39
C GLY A 60 24.22 -27.68 -10.12
N GLN A 61 23.06 -27.45 -9.51
CA GLN A 61 21.75 -27.68 -10.13
C GLN A 61 21.09 -26.35 -10.45
N TYR A 62 20.55 -26.24 -11.66
CA TYR A 62 19.75 -25.10 -12.09
C TYR A 62 18.27 -25.51 -12.16
N THR A 63 17.40 -24.66 -11.61
CA THR A 63 15.96 -24.82 -11.74
C THR A 63 15.31 -23.54 -12.23
N TYR A 64 14.32 -23.68 -13.09
CA TYR A 64 13.47 -22.59 -13.55
C TYR A 64 12.02 -22.94 -13.30
N LYS A 65 11.32 -22.11 -12.54
CA LYS A 65 9.93 -22.33 -12.14
C LYS A 65 9.08 -21.09 -12.41
N ILE A 66 7.80 -21.31 -12.67
CA ILE A 66 6.80 -20.26 -12.82
C ILE A 66 5.76 -20.45 -11.73
N TYR A 67 5.54 -19.40 -10.94
CA TYR A 67 4.54 -19.35 -9.88
C TYR A 67 3.32 -18.59 -10.38
N HIS A 68 2.17 -19.26 -10.43
CA HIS A 68 0.89 -18.63 -10.75
C HIS A 68 0.18 -18.22 -9.47
N LEU A 69 0.26 -16.93 -9.11
CA LEU A 69 -0.13 -16.43 -7.79
C LEU A 69 -1.46 -15.66 -7.79
N ASP A 70 -2.41 -16.01 -8.66
CA ASP A 70 -3.62 -15.21 -8.91
C ASP A 70 -4.44 -14.91 -7.64
N THR A 71 -4.61 -15.84 -6.68
CA THR A 71 -5.27 -15.58 -5.39
C THR A 71 -4.32 -15.48 -4.21
N LYS A 72 -3.07 -15.96 -4.36
CA LYS A 72 -2.05 -15.96 -3.31
C LYS A 72 -1.30 -14.65 -3.15
N VAL A 73 -1.39 -13.74 -4.12
CA VAL A 73 -0.98 -12.36 -3.87
C VAL A 73 -2.08 -11.59 -3.13
N PRO A 74 -1.69 -10.63 -2.26
CA PRO A 74 -2.61 -9.70 -1.61
C PRO A 74 -3.61 -9.09 -2.60
N SER A 75 -4.89 -8.97 -2.20
CA SER A 75 -5.97 -8.53 -3.11
C SER A 75 -5.69 -7.17 -3.73
N LEU A 76 -4.97 -6.31 -3.01
CA LEU A 76 -4.51 -5.01 -3.51
C LEU A 76 -3.65 -5.14 -4.78
N MET A 77 -2.67 -6.06 -4.80
CA MET A 77 -1.85 -6.29 -5.99
C MET A 77 -2.72 -6.78 -7.16
N ARG A 78 -3.68 -7.67 -6.90
CA ARG A 78 -4.62 -8.16 -7.93
C ARG A 78 -5.50 -7.06 -8.53
N LEU A 79 -5.81 -6.02 -7.75
CA LEU A 79 -6.69 -4.93 -8.18
C LEU A 79 -5.99 -4.02 -9.21
N ILE A 80 -4.67 -3.84 -9.08
CA ILE A 80 -3.87 -2.95 -9.93
C ILE A 80 -3.12 -3.69 -11.05
N THR A 81 -2.89 -5.01 -10.91
CA THR A 81 -2.28 -5.82 -11.97
C THR A 81 -3.32 -6.42 -12.92
N PRO A 82 -3.11 -6.37 -14.25
CA PRO A 82 -3.99 -7.05 -15.21
C PRO A 82 -4.11 -8.55 -14.93
N LYS A 83 -5.27 -9.15 -15.22
CA LYS A 83 -5.47 -10.61 -15.04
C LYS A 83 -4.46 -11.40 -15.88
N GLY A 84 -3.71 -12.31 -15.24
CA GLY A 84 -2.64 -13.09 -15.85
C GLY A 84 -1.25 -12.43 -15.81
N ALA A 85 -1.12 -11.20 -15.30
CA ALA A 85 0.17 -10.52 -15.12
C ALA A 85 0.93 -10.94 -13.84
N LEU A 86 0.35 -11.80 -13.01
CA LEU A 86 0.86 -12.23 -11.70
C LEU A 86 1.68 -13.52 -11.75
N ALA A 87 2.09 -13.96 -12.94
CA ALA A 87 3.06 -15.03 -13.09
C ALA A 87 4.45 -14.54 -12.67
N ILE A 88 5.03 -15.15 -11.65
CA ILE A 88 6.36 -14.82 -11.16
C ILE A 88 7.33 -15.93 -11.58
N HIS A 89 8.47 -15.54 -12.13
CA HIS A 89 9.49 -16.43 -12.67
C HIS A 89 10.63 -16.55 -11.67
N GLU A 90 10.92 -17.76 -11.23
CA GLU A 90 12.04 -18.09 -10.35
C GLU A 90 13.11 -18.84 -11.12
N GLU A 91 14.31 -18.28 -11.17
CA GLU A 91 15.54 -18.96 -11.59
C GLU A 91 16.42 -19.20 -10.36
N ALA A 92 16.81 -20.44 -10.11
CA ALA A 92 17.66 -20.79 -8.98
C ALA A 92 18.88 -21.61 -9.42
N TRP A 93 20.06 -21.21 -8.93
CA TRP A 93 21.33 -21.90 -9.07
C TRP A 93 21.76 -22.41 -7.69
N ASN A 94 21.60 -23.71 -7.48
CA ASN A 94 21.99 -24.40 -6.26
C ASN A 94 23.39 -25.03 -6.45
N ALA A 95 24.41 -24.35 -5.95
CA ALA A 95 25.80 -24.80 -5.89
C ALA A 95 26.21 -25.03 -4.43
N TYR A 96 25.40 -25.82 -3.71
CA TYR A 96 25.52 -26.05 -2.27
C TYR A 96 26.99 -26.22 -1.82
N PRO A 97 27.46 -25.49 -0.78
CA PRO A 97 26.69 -24.73 0.22
C PRO A 97 26.28 -23.31 -0.19
N TYR A 98 26.46 -22.89 -1.45
CA TYR A 98 25.98 -21.61 -1.96
C TYR A 98 24.75 -21.78 -2.85
N CYS A 99 23.72 -20.94 -2.65
CA CYS A 99 22.55 -20.90 -3.51
C CYS A 99 22.25 -19.47 -3.94
N LYS A 100 21.81 -19.29 -5.18
CA LYS A 100 21.29 -18.01 -5.68
C LYS A 100 19.94 -18.24 -6.32
N THR A 101 18.94 -17.47 -5.90
CA THR A 101 17.60 -17.47 -6.48
C THR A 101 17.29 -16.06 -6.95
N VAL A 102 16.76 -15.94 -8.17
CA VAL A 102 16.34 -14.68 -8.78
C VAL A 102 14.89 -14.82 -9.20
N ILE A 103 14.06 -13.90 -8.70
CA ILE A 103 12.63 -13.87 -8.89
C ILE A 103 12.28 -12.60 -9.66
N THR A 104 11.57 -12.74 -10.78
CA THR A 104 11.23 -11.65 -11.70
C THR A 104 9.79 -11.76 -12.19
N ASN A 105 9.27 -10.69 -12.79
CA ASN A 105 7.98 -10.67 -13.45
C ASN A 105 8.15 -10.10 -14.87
N PRO A 106 8.64 -10.93 -15.81
CA PRO A 106 9.07 -10.47 -17.13
C PRO A 106 7.92 -9.96 -17.99
N ASP A 107 6.72 -10.51 -17.82
CA ASP A 107 5.58 -10.21 -18.69
C ASP A 107 4.96 -8.82 -18.44
N TYR A 108 5.01 -8.33 -17.21
CA TYR A 108 4.38 -7.06 -16.83
C TYR A 108 5.37 -6.03 -16.29
N MET A 109 6.06 -6.33 -15.19
CA MET A 109 6.97 -5.37 -14.56
C MET A 109 8.31 -5.26 -15.28
N LYS A 110 8.74 -6.28 -16.04
CA LYS A 110 10.04 -6.30 -16.73
C LYS A 110 11.18 -5.95 -15.75
N ASP A 111 11.97 -4.92 -16.06
CA ASP A 111 13.07 -4.42 -15.20
C ASP A 111 12.59 -3.65 -13.96
N GLY A 112 11.27 -3.52 -13.79
CA GLY A 112 10.62 -2.85 -12.68
C GLY A 112 10.47 -3.71 -11.43
N PHE A 113 10.71 -5.03 -11.50
CA PHE A 113 10.69 -5.90 -10.33
C PHE A 113 11.78 -6.97 -10.38
N LYS A 114 12.58 -7.04 -9.32
CA LYS A 114 13.57 -8.09 -9.11
C LYS A 114 13.73 -8.38 -7.64
N LEU A 115 13.57 -9.64 -7.27
CA LEU A 115 13.91 -10.16 -5.95
C LEU A 115 15.08 -11.14 -6.11
N THR A 116 16.14 -10.98 -5.33
CA THR A 116 17.31 -11.85 -5.35
C THR A 116 17.57 -12.37 -3.95
N ILE A 117 17.65 -13.70 -3.80
CA ILE A 117 17.97 -14.39 -2.56
C ILE A 117 19.28 -15.13 -2.78
N GLU A 118 20.35 -14.67 -2.14
CA GLU A 118 21.63 -15.36 -2.10
C GLU A 118 21.78 -16.01 -0.73
N THR A 119 22.26 -17.25 -0.67
CA THR A 119 22.38 -17.99 0.59
C THR A 119 23.73 -18.67 0.70
N VAL A 120 24.42 -18.42 1.81
CA VAL A 120 25.59 -19.19 2.26
C VAL A 120 25.20 -20.04 3.47
N HIS A 121 25.51 -21.34 3.44
CA HIS A 121 25.33 -22.25 4.58
C HIS A 121 26.69 -22.50 5.24
N ALA A 122 26.82 -22.21 6.53
CA ALA A 122 28.08 -22.36 7.25
C ALA A 122 27.91 -23.10 8.58
N PRO A 123 28.93 -23.85 9.04
CA PRO A 123 28.89 -24.62 10.29
C PRO A 123 29.17 -23.72 11.51
N ASP A 124 28.35 -22.69 11.71
CA ASP A 124 28.46 -21.75 12.83
C ASP A 124 27.10 -21.31 13.38
N ARG A 125 27.09 -20.30 14.25
CA ARG A 125 25.89 -19.74 14.89
C ARG A 125 25.44 -18.38 14.33
N GLY A 126 25.84 -18.02 13.11
CA GLY A 126 25.45 -16.73 12.51
C GLY A 126 26.41 -15.57 12.83
N ILE A 127 27.68 -15.87 13.13
CA ILE A 127 28.67 -14.89 13.61
C ILE A 127 29.56 -14.29 12.51
N GLN A 128 29.59 -14.88 11.32
CA GLN A 128 30.43 -14.38 10.23
C GLN A 128 29.84 -13.11 9.62
N GLU A 129 30.70 -12.11 9.44
CA GLU A 129 30.32 -10.86 8.78
C GLU A 129 30.65 -10.88 7.28
N ASN A 130 29.74 -10.30 6.50
CA ASN A 130 29.85 -10.14 5.04
C ASN A 130 30.22 -11.44 4.26
N VAL A 131 29.61 -12.59 4.62
CA VAL A 131 29.86 -13.88 3.93
C VAL A 131 29.55 -13.84 2.43
N HIS A 132 28.68 -12.92 2.00
CA HIS A 132 28.31 -12.69 0.61
C HIS A 132 29.30 -11.78 -0.16
N GLN A 133 30.35 -11.28 0.51
CA GLN A 133 31.37 -10.41 -0.09
C GLN A 133 30.78 -9.17 -0.79
N LEU A 134 29.78 -8.55 -0.15
CA LEU A 134 29.16 -7.34 -0.68
C LEU A 134 30.18 -6.19 -0.75
N PRO A 135 30.10 -5.36 -1.82
CA PRO A 135 30.85 -4.11 -1.89
C PRO A 135 30.55 -3.22 -0.68
N PRO A 136 31.50 -2.38 -0.22
CA PRO A 136 31.33 -1.53 0.96
C PRO A 136 30.08 -0.64 0.94
N GLU A 137 29.65 -0.20 -0.24
CA GLU A 137 28.47 0.66 -0.40
C GLU A 137 27.15 -0.08 -0.13
N LEU A 138 27.01 -1.31 -0.62
CA LEU A 138 25.84 -2.15 -0.39
C LEU A 138 25.86 -2.74 1.02
N LEU A 139 27.04 -3.07 1.54
CA LEU A 139 27.20 -3.60 2.89
C LEU A 139 26.70 -2.60 3.96
N LYS A 140 26.89 -1.29 3.75
CA LYS A 140 26.37 -0.25 4.65
C LYS A 140 24.84 -0.16 4.67
N GLN A 141 24.18 -0.55 3.58
CA GLN A 141 22.71 -0.52 3.47
C GLN A 141 22.06 -1.80 4.01
N ARG A 142 22.83 -2.88 4.14
CA ARG A 142 22.36 -4.19 4.60
C ARG A 142 21.97 -4.14 6.08
N GLU A 143 20.72 -4.45 6.36
CA GLU A 143 20.24 -4.76 7.71
C GLU A 143 20.42 -6.25 8.02
N VAL A 144 20.93 -6.61 9.20
CA VAL A 144 21.06 -8.02 9.64
C VAL A 144 19.93 -8.37 10.60
N ILE A 145 19.20 -9.44 10.30
CA ILE A 145 18.06 -9.92 11.10
C ILE A 145 18.29 -11.38 11.48
N TYR A 146 18.15 -11.71 12.75
CA TYR A 146 18.23 -13.10 13.22
C TYR A 146 16.81 -13.69 13.30
N ILE A 147 16.63 -14.91 12.80
CA ILE A 147 15.34 -15.64 12.84
C ILE A 147 15.43 -16.80 13.81
N ASP A 148 14.68 -16.75 14.91
CA ASP A 148 14.65 -17.80 15.95
C ASP A 148 13.48 -18.74 15.72
N ILE A 149 13.74 -19.91 15.15
CA ILE A 149 12.71 -20.90 14.83
C ILE A 149 11.92 -21.37 16.06
N ALA A 150 12.47 -21.27 17.27
CA ALA A 150 11.74 -21.58 18.48
C ALA A 150 11.05 -20.33 19.01
N ASN A 151 11.77 -19.23 19.21
CA ASN A 151 11.29 -18.12 20.05
C ASN A 151 10.59 -16.99 19.30
N ASP A 152 10.81 -16.81 18.01
CA ASP A 152 10.15 -15.74 17.25
C ASP A 152 8.63 -15.97 17.21
N PRO A 153 7.83 -14.89 17.25
CA PRO A 153 6.37 -15.00 17.19
C PRO A 153 5.92 -15.53 15.82
N VAL A 154 4.98 -16.47 15.85
CA VAL A 154 4.31 -17.02 14.67
C VAL A 154 2.87 -16.53 14.67
N GLN A 155 2.35 -16.10 13.52
CA GLN A 155 0.95 -15.69 13.41
C GLN A 155 0.02 -16.87 13.69
N GLN A 156 -1.12 -16.60 14.34
CA GLN A 156 -2.07 -17.63 14.77
C GLN A 156 -2.61 -18.47 13.59
N SER A 157 -2.75 -17.85 12.41
CA SER A 157 -3.20 -18.51 11.18
C SER A 157 -2.19 -19.52 10.61
N ASP A 158 -0.89 -19.31 10.83
CA ASP A 158 0.17 -20.21 10.34
C ASP A 158 0.61 -21.22 11.41
N TYR A 159 0.23 -21.01 12.67
CA TYR A 159 0.68 -21.85 13.77
C TYR A 159 0.07 -23.25 13.69
N LYS A 160 0.95 -24.26 13.60
CA LYS A 160 0.61 -25.68 13.66
C LYS A 160 1.35 -26.34 14.81
N PRO A 161 0.65 -27.02 15.75
CA PRO A 161 1.27 -27.66 16.91
C PRO A 161 2.35 -28.69 16.56
N ASP A 162 2.19 -29.43 15.47
CA ASP A 162 3.13 -30.45 14.98
C ASP A 162 4.35 -29.86 14.25
N GLU A 163 4.30 -28.58 13.90
CA GLU A 163 5.40 -27.82 13.31
C GLU A 163 6.03 -26.85 14.33
N ASP A 164 5.87 -27.11 15.64
CA ASP A 164 6.46 -26.29 16.71
C ASP A 164 7.74 -26.90 17.33
N PRO A 165 8.94 -26.33 17.08
CA PRO A 165 10.20 -26.81 17.64
C PRO A 165 10.25 -26.84 19.17
N LYS A 166 9.40 -26.05 19.86
CA LYS A 166 9.29 -26.09 21.33
C LYS A 166 8.65 -27.37 21.87
N ASN A 167 7.85 -28.04 21.03
CA ASN A 167 7.07 -29.22 21.39
C ASN A 167 7.55 -30.49 20.68
N PHE A 168 8.45 -30.35 19.70
CA PHE A 168 8.96 -31.47 18.91
C PHE A 168 10.25 -32.05 19.48
N THR A 169 10.38 -33.38 19.48
CA THR A 169 11.61 -34.10 19.78
C THR A 169 11.77 -35.25 18.79
N SER A 170 12.89 -35.28 18.08
CA SER A 170 13.18 -36.30 17.08
C SER A 170 13.37 -37.67 17.72
N THR A 171 12.63 -38.66 17.23
CA THR A 171 12.78 -40.05 17.64
C THR A 171 14.02 -40.71 17.01
N LYS A 172 14.48 -40.23 15.84
CA LYS A 172 15.68 -40.75 15.17
C LYS A 172 16.99 -40.17 15.73
N THR A 173 17.01 -38.89 16.09
CA THR A 173 18.23 -38.16 16.45
C THR A 173 18.29 -37.73 17.92
N GLY A 174 17.16 -37.74 18.63
CA GLY A 174 17.04 -37.22 20.00
C GLY A 174 17.10 -35.69 20.13
N ARG A 175 17.13 -34.95 19.01
CA ARG A 175 17.21 -33.48 19.02
C ARG A 175 15.85 -32.83 19.32
N GLY A 176 15.89 -31.69 20.02
CA GLY A 176 14.70 -31.02 20.54
C GLY A 176 14.29 -31.54 21.93
N PRO A 177 13.32 -30.90 22.60
CA PRO A 177 12.66 -29.67 22.19
C PRO A 177 13.56 -28.45 22.34
N LEU A 178 13.37 -27.45 21.46
CA LEU A 178 14.14 -26.19 21.52
C LEU A 178 13.48 -25.23 22.51
N LYS A 179 14.20 -24.86 23.58
CA LYS A 179 13.68 -23.98 24.65
C LYS A 179 14.74 -22.99 25.11
N GLY A 180 14.31 -21.81 25.58
CA GLY A 180 15.20 -20.78 26.10
C GLY A 180 16.30 -20.39 25.10
N GLU A 181 17.54 -20.32 25.58
CA GLU A 181 18.74 -19.95 24.81
C GLU A 181 19.33 -21.14 24.04
N TRP A 182 18.47 -21.96 23.42
CA TRP A 182 18.85 -23.20 22.72
C TRP A 182 19.99 -23.00 21.69
N ARG A 183 20.03 -21.82 21.07
CA ARG A 183 21.04 -21.43 20.08
C ARG A 183 22.47 -21.45 20.62
N ASN A 184 22.70 -21.28 21.92
CA ASN A 184 24.05 -21.25 22.49
C ASN A 184 24.57 -22.66 22.79
N GLU A 185 23.64 -23.58 23.09
CA GLU A 185 23.96 -24.90 23.65
C GLU A 185 23.90 -26.01 22.61
N VAL A 186 23.07 -25.86 21.57
CA VAL A 186 22.78 -26.98 20.65
C VAL A 186 23.99 -27.39 19.81
N GLN A 187 24.14 -28.71 19.62
CA GLN A 187 25.09 -29.35 18.72
C GLN A 187 24.42 -30.57 18.05
N PRO A 188 24.64 -30.82 16.74
CA PRO A 188 25.37 -29.97 15.80
C PRO A 188 24.66 -28.63 15.55
N VAL A 189 25.37 -27.66 14.97
CA VAL A 189 24.80 -26.37 14.58
C VAL A 189 25.34 -25.88 13.24
N MET A 190 24.46 -25.23 12.48
CA MET A 190 24.77 -24.48 11.27
C MET A 190 23.99 -23.17 11.25
N CYS A 191 24.40 -22.22 10.40
CA CYS A 191 23.62 -21.02 10.08
C CYS A 191 23.47 -20.83 8.56
N ALA A 192 22.23 -20.57 8.14
CA ALA A 192 21.90 -20.15 6.79
C ALA A 192 21.86 -18.63 6.76
N TYR A 193 22.81 -18.02 6.05
CA TYR A 193 22.90 -16.58 5.83
C TYR A 193 22.16 -16.27 4.53
N LYS A 194 20.92 -15.79 4.62
CA LYS A 194 20.04 -15.49 3.47
C LYS A 194 20.02 -13.99 3.18
N LEU A 195 20.79 -13.56 2.19
CA LEU A 195 20.78 -12.18 1.71
C LEU A 195 19.65 -11.97 0.71
N VAL A 196 18.66 -11.17 1.10
CA VAL A 196 17.47 -10.83 0.32
C VAL A 196 17.58 -9.39 -0.17
N THR A 197 17.63 -9.22 -1.48
CA THR A 197 17.66 -7.93 -2.17
C THR A 197 16.39 -7.77 -2.98
N VAL A 198 15.59 -6.74 -2.68
CA VAL A 198 14.36 -6.43 -3.40
C VAL A 198 14.49 -5.10 -4.12
N GLU A 199 14.17 -5.09 -5.41
CA GLU A 199 14.09 -3.90 -6.26
C GLU A 199 12.68 -3.84 -6.85
N PHE A 200 11.93 -2.78 -6.52
CA PHE A 200 10.60 -2.54 -7.06
C PHE A 200 10.46 -1.09 -7.53
N LYS A 201 10.38 -0.87 -8.83
CA LYS A 201 10.31 0.46 -9.45
C LYS A 201 8.88 0.77 -9.87
N TRP A 202 8.09 1.23 -8.92
CA TRP A 202 6.76 1.76 -9.19
C TRP A 202 6.56 3.06 -8.40
N PHE A 203 6.21 4.13 -9.13
CA PHE A 203 5.98 5.45 -8.53
C PHE A 203 4.89 5.38 -7.45
N GLY A 204 5.24 5.76 -6.22
CA GLY A 204 4.33 5.76 -5.06
C GLY A 204 4.29 4.46 -4.23
N LEU A 205 4.72 3.33 -4.80
CA LEU A 205 4.59 2.00 -4.14
C LEU A 205 5.94 1.34 -3.78
N GLN A 206 7.07 1.88 -4.24
CA GLN A 206 8.40 1.30 -4.06
C GLN A 206 8.70 0.84 -2.63
N ASN A 207 8.75 1.77 -1.67
CA ASN A 207 9.20 1.46 -0.32
C ASN A 207 8.26 0.49 0.40
N LYS A 208 6.95 0.60 0.15
CA LYS A 208 5.93 -0.27 0.75
C LYS A 208 6.04 -1.70 0.26
N VAL A 209 6.09 -1.89 -1.06
CA VAL A 209 6.19 -3.24 -1.65
C VAL A 209 7.53 -3.88 -1.33
N GLU A 210 8.64 -3.13 -1.39
CA GLU A 210 9.94 -3.63 -0.95
C GLU A 210 9.90 -4.09 0.52
N SER A 211 9.25 -3.33 1.41
CA SER A 211 9.11 -3.68 2.83
C SER A 211 8.17 -4.88 3.06
N PHE A 212 7.05 -4.94 2.34
CA PHE A 212 6.12 -6.07 2.40
C PHE A 212 6.79 -7.37 1.99
N ILE A 213 7.53 -7.38 0.87
CA ILE A 213 8.26 -8.57 0.41
C ILE A 213 9.28 -9.01 1.45
N GLN A 214 10.02 -8.08 2.07
CA GLN A 214 10.97 -8.44 3.14
C GLN A 214 10.27 -9.05 4.37
N LYS A 215 9.09 -8.54 4.77
CA LYS A 215 8.27 -9.12 5.85
C LYS A 215 7.77 -10.52 5.48
N PHE A 216 7.30 -10.69 4.25
CA PHE A 216 6.85 -11.97 3.71
C PHE A 216 7.98 -13.01 3.68
N GLU A 217 9.17 -12.65 3.17
CA GLU A 217 10.34 -13.52 3.16
C GLU A 217 10.77 -13.92 4.57
N ARG A 218 10.77 -12.99 5.54
CA ARG A 218 11.03 -13.32 6.94
C ARG A 218 10.04 -14.36 7.48
N LYS A 219 8.74 -14.14 7.23
CA LYS A 219 7.66 -15.05 7.65
C LYS A 219 7.83 -16.43 7.00
N LEU A 220 8.10 -16.47 5.70
CA LEU A 220 8.36 -17.68 4.94
C LEU A 220 9.57 -18.45 5.51
N PHE A 221 10.70 -17.77 5.74
CA PHE A 221 11.88 -18.40 6.32
C PHE A 221 11.63 -18.93 7.73
N LEU A 222 10.93 -18.20 8.59
CA LEU A 222 10.60 -18.70 9.93
C LEU A 222 9.79 -20.00 9.85
N ASN A 223 8.68 -20.00 9.10
CA ASN A 223 7.78 -21.15 9.01
C ASN A 223 8.45 -22.35 8.31
N PHE A 224 9.16 -22.11 7.20
CA PHE A 224 9.88 -23.14 6.46
C PHE A 224 10.93 -23.84 7.32
N HIS A 225 11.73 -23.09 8.08
CA HIS A 225 12.79 -23.71 8.89
C HIS A 225 12.26 -24.41 10.15
N ARG A 226 11.11 -23.98 10.69
CA ARG A 226 10.38 -24.73 11.72
C ARG A 226 9.97 -26.10 11.17
N GLN A 227 9.42 -26.15 9.95
CA GLN A 227 9.08 -27.40 9.27
C GLN A 227 10.30 -28.28 9.01
N VAL A 228 11.41 -27.72 8.50
CA VAL A 228 12.66 -28.47 8.27
C VAL A 228 13.09 -29.20 9.55
N PHE A 229 13.07 -28.52 10.70
CA PHE A 229 13.44 -29.14 11.97
C PHE A 229 12.41 -30.17 12.45
N CYS A 230 11.12 -29.84 12.47
CA CYS A 230 10.08 -30.74 12.97
C CYS A 230 9.85 -31.96 12.05
N TRP A 231 10.29 -31.91 10.80
CA TRP A 231 10.24 -33.04 9.87
C TRP A 231 11.53 -33.85 9.81
N ILE A 232 12.49 -33.61 10.70
CA ILE A 232 13.77 -34.35 10.73
C ILE A 232 13.57 -35.87 10.70
N ASP A 233 12.57 -36.41 11.40
CA ASP A 233 12.32 -37.86 11.38
C ASP A 233 11.87 -38.39 10.01
N LYS A 234 11.34 -37.52 9.12
CA LYS A 234 10.91 -37.89 7.77
C LYS A 234 12.08 -37.94 6.78
N TRP A 235 13.01 -36.98 6.86
CA TRP A 235 14.10 -36.85 5.89
C TRP A 235 15.47 -37.32 6.39
N HIS A 236 15.67 -37.45 7.71
CA HIS A 236 16.94 -37.91 8.27
C HIS A 236 17.19 -39.37 7.87
N GLY A 237 18.37 -39.59 7.27
CA GLY A 237 18.79 -40.87 6.69
C GLY A 237 18.51 -41.01 5.18
N LEU A 238 17.82 -40.07 4.54
CA LEU A 238 17.67 -40.06 3.08
C LEU A 238 18.99 -39.69 2.40
N THR A 239 19.22 -40.29 1.23
CA THR A 239 20.34 -39.97 0.36
C THR A 239 19.94 -38.90 -0.67
N MET A 240 20.92 -38.24 -1.28
CA MET A 240 20.65 -37.33 -2.41
C MET A 240 19.91 -38.02 -3.56
N LYS A 241 20.11 -39.33 -3.76
CA LYS A 241 19.38 -40.10 -4.77
C LYS A 241 17.89 -40.17 -4.44
N ASP A 242 17.54 -40.47 -3.19
CA ASP A 242 16.14 -40.52 -2.73
C ASP A 242 15.45 -39.16 -2.90
N ILE A 243 16.19 -38.07 -2.66
CA ILE A 243 15.70 -36.70 -2.88
C ILE A 243 15.42 -36.44 -4.37
N ARG A 244 16.31 -36.86 -5.29
CA ARG A 244 16.05 -36.70 -6.73
C ARG A 244 14.83 -37.48 -7.19
N GLU A 245 14.65 -38.71 -6.69
CA GLU A 245 13.46 -39.52 -6.96
C GLU A 245 12.18 -38.84 -6.41
N LEU A 246 12.26 -38.22 -5.23
CA LEU A 246 11.15 -37.44 -4.65
C LEU A 246 10.82 -36.17 -5.45
N GLU A 247 11.83 -35.42 -5.90
CA GLU A 247 11.66 -34.22 -6.74
C GLU A 247 10.98 -34.59 -8.06
N GLU A 248 11.41 -35.68 -8.71
CA GLU A 248 10.81 -36.16 -9.96
C GLU A 248 9.34 -36.58 -9.76
N LYS A 249 9.06 -37.34 -8.69
CA LYS A 249 7.68 -37.72 -8.35
C LYS A 249 6.81 -36.49 -8.10
N THR A 250 7.32 -35.52 -7.34
CA THR A 250 6.61 -34.28 -7.03
C THR A 250 6.33 -33.48 -8.30
N ARG A 251 7.29 -33.37 -9.21
CA ARG A 251 7.11 -32.72 -10.52
C ARG A 251 5.97 -33.37 -11.31
N LEU A 252 5.94 -34.70 -11.39
CA LEU A 252 4.89 -35.42 -12.11
C LEU A 252 3.49 -35.20 -11.49
N GLU A 253 3.38 -35.16 -10.17
CA GLU A 253 2.13 -34.88 -9.44
C GLU A 253 1.64 -33.44 -9.68
N LEU A 254 2.56 -32.47 -9.70
CA LEU A 254 2.26 -31.06 -9.99
C LEU A 254 1.77 -30.90 -11.45
N ASP A 255 2.47 -31.50 -12.42
CA ASP A 255 2.11 -31.45 -13.84
C ASP A 255 0.70 -32.02 -14.10
N GLN A 256 0.35 -33.13 -13.46
CA GLN A 256 -0.98 -33.74 -13.55
C GLN A 256 -2.06 -32.83 -12.97
N THR A 257 -1.80 -32.26 -11.80
CA THR A 257 -2.75 -31.37 -11.10
C THR A 257 -2.98 -30.08 -11.90
N ASN A 258 -1.92 -29.51 -12.45
CA ASN A 258 -1.98 -28.32 -13.30
C ASN A 258 -2.73 -28.59 -14.62
N THR A 259 -2.47 -29.71 -15.29
CA THR A 259 -3.16 -30.09 -16.55
C THR A 259 -4.68 -30.21 -16.38
N LEU A 260 -5.12 -30.80 -15.26
CA LEU A 260 -6.53 -30.91 -14.91
C LEU A 260 -7.17 -29.54 -14.62
N ALA A 261 -6.44 -28.61 -14.02
CA ALA A 261 -6.96 -27.29 -13.71
C ALA A 261 -7.01 -26.35 -14.92
N PHE A 262 -5.99 -26.34 -15.78
CA PHE A 262 -5.92 -25.49 -16.99
C PHE A 262 -6.95 -25.87 -18.06
N SER A 263 -7.31 -27.16 -18.16
CA SER A 263 -8.37 -27.62 -19.08
C SER A 263 -9.77 -27.14 -18.65
N SER A 264 -10.04 -27.02 -17.35
CA SER A 264 -11.33 -26.55 -16.82
C SER A 264 -11.55 -25.04 -16.99
N SER A 265 -10.50 -24.22 -16.92
CA SER A 265 -10.59 -22.75 -17.01
C SER A 265 -10.79 -22.24 -18.45
N SER A 266 -10.35 -23.02 -19.44
CA SER A 266 -10.48 -22.70 -20.87
C SER A 266 -11.91 -22.85 -21.38
N GLN A 267 -12.66 -23.84 -20.88
CA GLN A 267 -14.07 -24.05 -21.27
C GLN A 267 -14.97 -22.92 -20.74
N HIS A 268 -14.74 -22.44 -19.51
CA HIS A 268 -15.54 -21.40 -18.89
C HIS A 268 -15.31 -19.99 -19.50
N LYS A 269 -14.11 -19.74 -20.06
CA LYS A 269 -13.77 -18.49 -20.75
C LYS A 269 -14.44 -18.36 -22.12
N ILE A 270 -14.65 -19.47 -22.85
CA ILE A 270 -15.31 -19.45 -24.16
C ILE A 270 -16.80 -19.13 -24.01
N ASP A 271 -17.47 -19.67 -22.99
CA ASP A 271 -18.89 -19.40 -22.74
C ASP A 271 -19.17 -17.95 -22.30
N GLN A 272 -18.25 -17.31 -21.57
CA GLN A 272 -18.38 -15.89 -21.18
C GLN A 272 -18.08 -14.90 -22.32
N LEU A 273 -17.17 -15.26 -23.25
CA LEU A 273 -16.80 -14.39 -24.37
C LEU A 273 -17.85 -14.38 -25.49
N VAL A 274 -18.66 -15.43 -25.62
CA VAL A 274 -19.75 -15.51 -26.62
C VAL A 274 -20.97 -14.65 -26.21
N GLN A 275 -21.20 -14.42 -24.92
CA GLN A 275 -22.33 -13.57 -24.46
C GLN A 275 -22.08 -12.05 -24.51
N LYS A 276 -20.82 -11.60 -24.55
CA LYS A 276 -20.48 -10.16 -24.48
C LYS A 276 -20.37 -9.45 -25.84
N ARG A 277 -20.64 -10.14 -26.95
CA ARG A 277 -20.38 -9.63 -28.31
C ARG A 277 -21.55 -8.95 -29.02
N PHE A 278 -22.60 -8.55 -28.30
CA PHE A 278 -23.65 -7.66 -28.84
C PHE A 278 -23.75 -6.36 -28.05
N ARG A 279 -23.39 -5.27 -28.75
CA ARG A 279 -23.61 -3.83 -28.51
C ARG A 279 -22.32 -3.06 -28.23
N PHE A 280 -21.75 -2.46 -29.27
CA PHE A 280 -21.83 -1.02 -29.52
C PHE A 280 -21.15 -0.70 -30.86
N SER A 281 -21.79 0.14 -31.67
CA SER A 281 -21.26 0.72 -32.91
C SER A 281 -21.42 2.24 -32.84
N SER A 282 -20.33 2.95 -33.17
CA SER A 282 -20.22 4.26 -33.87
C SER A 282 -21.07 5.45 -33.38
N THR A 283 -20.66 6.72 -33.29
CA THR A 283 -19.51 7.51 -33.82
C THR A 283 -19.61 8.92 -33.20
N ALA A 284 -18.52 9.69 -33.25
CA ALA A 284 -18.40 11.07 -32.77
C ALA A 284 -19.22 12.12 -33.56
N THR A 285 -19.64 13.21 -32.90
CA THR A 285 -19.41 14.64 -33.25
C THR A 285 -20.42 15.57 -32.56
N GLY A 286 -19.95 16.73 -32.05
CA GLY A 286 -20.75 17.89 -31.65
C GLY A 286 -21.06 17.98 -30.15
N LEU A 287 -20.71 19.11 -29.52
CA LEU A 287 -21.08 19.42 -28.13
C LEU A 287 -22.61 19.43 -27.99
N THR A 288 -23.12 18.74 -26.97
CA THR A 288 -24.56 18.48 -26.76
C THR A 288 -25.10 19.30 -25.59
N ASP A 289 -26.42 19.54 -25.54
CA ASP A 289 -27.10 20.27 -24.44
C ASP A 289 -26.84 19.65 -23.04
N SER A 290 -26.36 18.41 -22.98
CA SER A 290 -25.80 17.75 -21.79
C SER A 290 -24.62 18.50 -21.15
N GLU A 291 -23.78 19.15 -21.95
CA GLU A 291 -22.60 19.90 -21.48
C GLU A 291 -22.98 21.30 -20.99
N ARG A 292 -24.11 21.87 -21.45
CA ARG A 292 -24.71 23.09 -20.88
C ARG A 292 -25.33 22.83 -19.50
N LEU A 293 -25.95 21.67 -19.29
CA LEU A 293 -26.45 21.24 -17.98
C LEU A 293 -25.33 21.01 -16.95
N LEU A 294 -24.13 20.64 -17.42
CA LEU A 294 -22.94 20.47 -16.59
C LEU A 294 -22.38 21.79 -16.06
N ILE A 295 -22.67 22.91 -16.74
CA ILE A 295 -22.27 24.26 -16.31
C ILE A 295 -23.30 24.84 -15.33
N ASP A 296 -24.59 24.53 -15.49
CA ASP A 296 -25.62 24.93 -14.53
C ASP A 296 -25.59 24.11 -13.22
N SER A 297 -25.06 22.88 -13.25
CA SER A 297 -24.86 22.04 -12.04
C SER A 297 -23.70 22.50 -11.15
N ILE A 298 -22.91 23.48 -11.59
CA ILE A 298 -21.83 24.11 -10.79
C ILE A 298 -22.40 25.09 -9.76
N LYS A 299 -23.69 25.46 -9.83
CA LYS A 299 -24.32 26.28 -8.79
C LYS A 299 -25.02 25.44 -7.72
N ARG A 300 -24.35 25.40 -6.55
CA ARG A 300 -24.80 24.94 -5.21
C ARG A 300 -24.95 23.42 -5.07
N ARG A 301 -23.99 22.79 -4.38
CA ARG A 301 -24.24 21.52 -3.67
C ARG A 301 -25.45 21.75 -2.75
N ALA A 302 -26.56 21.08 -3.03
CA ALA A 302 -27.63 20.95 -2.04
C ALA A 302 -27.07 20.09 -0.88
N PRO A 303 -27.39 20.42 0.39
CA PRO A 303 -26.98 19.60 1.53
C PRO A 303 -27.44 18.16 1.30
N LYS A 304 -26.55 17.18 1.53
CA LYS A 304 -26.85 15.75 1.47
C LYS A 304 -27.84 15.37 2.59
N LYS A 305 -29.10 15.76 2.49
CA LYS A 305 -30.18 15.11 3.25
C LYS A 305 -30.70 13.96 2.40
N LYS A 306 -30.21 12.74 2.67
CA LYS A 306 -30.88 11.53 2.17
C LYS A 306 -32.30 11.49 2.78
N PRO A 307 -33.33 11.16 1.99
CA PRO A 307 -34.64 10.85 2.57
C PRO A 307 -34.50 9.55 3.39
N ASN A 308 -34.85 9.60 4.68
CA ASN A 308 -34.91 8.41 5.54
C ASN A 308 -36.04 7.49 5.03
N VAL A 309 -35.67 6.50 4.21
CA VAL A 309 -36.55 5.37 3.94
C VAL A 309 -36.34 4.38 5.07
N TYR A 310 -37.14 4.52 6.13
CA TYR A 310 -37.15 3.58 7.25
C TYR A 310 -37.72 2.24 6.74
N PHE A 311 -36.84 1.28 6.50
CA PHE A 311 -37.22 -0.12 6.64
C PHE A 311 -37.05 -0.45 8.13
N GLU A 312 -38.05 -1.06 8.76
CA GLU A 312 -37.89 -1.68 10.08
C GLU A 312 -36.91 -2.85 9.93
N VAL A 313 -35.61 -2.55 10.05
CA VAL A 313 -34.55 -3.56 10.05
C VAL A 313 -34.29 -3.93 11.50
N GLU A 314 -34.56 -5.19 11.85
CA GLU A 314 -34.28 -5.74 13.18
C GLU A 314 -32.80 -5.56 13.53
N GLY A 315 -32.51 -5.01 14.72
CA GLY A 315 -31.14 -4.74 15.19
C GLY A 315 -30.54 -3.39 14.77
N LEU A 316 -31.31 -2.50 14.14
CA LEU A 316 -30.86 -1.13 13.81
C LEU A 316 -30.49 -0.33 15.07
N SER A 317 -29.32 0.31 15.04
CA SER A 317 -28.85 1.20 16.10
C SER A 317 -29.55 2.56 16.05
N ASP A 318 -29.94 3.09 17.21
CA ASP A 318 -30.51 4.44 17.34
C ASP A 318 -29.51 5.56 17.03
N THR A 319 -28.22 5.25 17.08
CA THR A 319 -27.11 6.19 16.80
C THR A 319 -26.28 5.69 15.63
N PRO A 320 -26.14 6.49 14.55
CA PRO A 320 -25.26 6.14 13.44
C PRO A 320 -23.78 6.29 13.84
N VAL A 321 -22.90 5.73 13.01
CA VAL A 321 -21.47 6.07 13.03
C VAL A 321 -21.31 7.43 12.39
N VAL A 322 -20.66 8.35 13.11
CA VAL A 322 -20.48 9.74 12.67
C VAL A 322 -19.00 10.01 12.47
N ALA A 323 -18.61 10.46 11.29
CA ALA A 323 -17.23 10.81 10.98
C ALA A 323 -17.10 12.28 10.58
N LEU A 324 -16.03 12.92 11.05
CA LEU A 324 -15.69 14.31 10.72
C LEU A 324 -14.17 14.43 10.50
N SER A 325 -13.76 15.39 9.69
CA SER A 325 -12.36 15.83 9.63
C SER A 325 -12.29 17.29 10.06
N THR A 326 -11.61 17.59 11.16
CA THR A 326 -11.64 18.92 11.79
C THR A 326 -10.34 19.71 11.63
N ALA A 327 -9.24 19.05 11.23
CA ALA A 327 -7.94 19.68 11.06
C ALA A 327 -7.09 18.99 9.98
N GLU A 328 -5.96 19.60 9.61
CA GLU A 328 -4.98 18.91 8.78
C GLU A 328 -4.34 17.74 9.52
N GLU A 329 -4.00 17.93 10.79
CA GLU A 329 -3.37 16.93 11.64
C GLU A 329 -3.81 17.09 13.11
N TYR A 330 -3.80 16.00 13.87
CA TYR A 330 -3.96 16.02 15.32
C TYR A 330 -2.64 15.75 16.03
N ASN A 331 -2.35 16.51 17.08
CA ASN A 331 -1.28 16.16 18.00
C ASN A 331 -1.74 15.02 18.94
N LEU A 332 -1.63 13.78 18.44
CA LEU A 332 -2.08 12.58 19.14
C LEU A 332 -1.39 12.38 20.49
N GLU A 333 -0.10 12.71 20.61
CA GLU A 333 0.65 12.62 21.87
C GLU A 333 0.11 13.56 22.95
N ALA A 334 -0.17 14.82 22.57
CA ALA A 334 -0.76 15.80 23.47
C ALA A 334 -2.18 15.42 23.88
N ILE A 335 -2.98 14.90 22.94
CA ILE A 335 -4.34 14.41 23.21
C ILE A 335 -4.31 13.24 24.19
N GLN A 336 -3.41 12.27 24.02
CA GLN A 336 -3.27 11.15 24.96
C GLN A 336 -3.00 11.64 26.38
N ASN A 337 -2.04 12.56 26.53
CA ASN A 337 -1.69 13.13 27.82
C ASN A 337 -2.85 13.91 28.45
N ALA A 338 -3.62 14.65 27.64
CA ALA A 338 -4.76 15.41 28.09
C ALA A 338 -5.93 14.52 28.53
N ILE A 339 -6.21 13.44 27.77
CA ILE A 339 -7.26 12.48 28.09
C ILE A 339 -6.96 11.74 29.40
N ILE A 340 -5.69 11.35 29.62
CA ILE A 340 -5.26 10.73 30.88
C ILE A 340 -5.55 11.67 32.07
N LYS A 341 -5.26 12.97 31.92
CA LYS A 341 -5.55 13.99 32.94
C LYS A 341 -7.04 14.22 33.17
N GLN A 342 -7.82 14.28 32.10
CA GLN A 342 -9.27 14.48 32.18
C GLN A 342 -9.96 13.28 32.84
N GLY A 343 -9.43 12.08 32.62
CA GLY A 343 -9.87 10.86 33.27
C GLY A 343 -11.23 10.33 32.79
N LEU A 344 -11.87 10.96 31.79
CA LEU A 344 -13.18 10.56 31.25
C LEU A 344 -13.12 9.42 30.23
N TYR A 345 -11.99 9.26 29.54
CA TYR A 345 -11.78 8.23 28.52
C TYR A 345 -10.57 7.37 28.88
N HIS A 346 -10.49 6.16 28.33
CA HIS A 346 -9.29 5.33 28.40
C HIS A 346 -8.95 4.76 27.01
N LYS A 347 -7.65 4.52 26.80
CA LYS A 347 -7.13 3.85 25.60
C LYS A 347 -7.46 2.36 25.66
N MET A 348 -7.91 1.79 24.55
CA MET A 348 -8.03 0.33 24.39
C MET A 348 -6.67 -0.22 23.92
N HIS A 349 -6.11 -1.23 24.61
CA HIS A 349 -4.77 -1.78 24.32
C HIS A 349 -4.82 -3.24 23.85
N LYS A 350 -4.24 -3.53 22.66
CA LYS A 350 -3.06 -4.41 22.44
C LYS A 350 -2.73 -4.68 20.97
N GLU A 351 -3.68 -4.58 20.04
CA GLU A 351 -3.45 -4.94 18.62
C GLU A 351 -3.69 -3.77 17.64
N VAL A 352 -4.52 -2.80 18.00
CA VAL A 352 -4.71 -1.55 17.23
C VAL A 352 -3.48 -0.62 17.37
N ASN A 353 -2.58 -0.81 18.34
CA ASN A 353 -1.35 0.00 18.43
C ASN A 353 -0.19 -0.57 17.58
N GLU A 354 -0.44 -1.50 16.65
CA GLU A 354 0.52 -1.78 15.57
C GLU A 354 0.64 -0.62 14.57
N PHE A 355 -0.27 0.36 14.61
CA PHE A 355 -0.11 1.63 13.91
C PHE A 355 0.98 2.44 14.63
N ASP A 356 2.09 2.74 13.93
CA ASP A 356 3.24 3.59 14.31
C ASP A 356 2.81 4.99 14.82
N ASP A 357 2.06 5.03 15.93
CA ASP A 357 1.44 6.19 16.54
C ASP A 357 0.44 6.97 15.65
N GLU A 358 -0.13 6.36 14.60
CA GLU A 358 -1.04 7.04 13.65
C GLU A 358 -2.51 7.07 14.09
N VAL A 359 -2.97 6.10 14.88
CA VAL A 359 -4.38 6.00 15.29
C VAL A 359 -4.52 5.69 16.77
N ILE A 360 -5.49 6.31 17.44
CA ILE A 360 -5.86 6.02 18.82
C ILE A 360 -7.31 5.57 18.88
N HIS A 361 -7.55 4.39 19.47
CA HIS A 361 -8.87 3.92 19.85
C HIS A 361 -9.17 4.25 21.33
N LEU A 362 -10.25 5.00 21.57
CA LEU A 362 -10.65 5.49 22.89
C LEU A 362 -12.08 5.08 23.22
N THR A 363 -12.30 4.81 24.50
CA THR A 363 -13.61 4.46 25.06
C THR A 363 -13.93 5.37 26.24
N ALA A 364 -15.19 5.78 26.38
CA ALA A 364 -15.67 6.47 27.57
C ALA A 364 -15.71 5.56 28.81
N LYS A 365 -15.31 6.11 29.96
CA LYS A 365 -15.47 5.45 31.27
C LYS A 365 -16.87 5.61 31.86
N TYR A 366 -17.59 6.65 31.44
CA TYR A 366 -18.95 6.91 31.90
C TYR A 366 -19.93 5.99 31.17
N LYS A 367 -21.01 5.61 31.85
CA LYS A 367 -22.09 4.79 31.27
C LYS A 367 -23.37 5.62 31.21
N VAL A 368 -23.87 5.84 30.00
CA VAL A 368 -25.17 6.49 29.75
C VAL A 368 -26.26 5.44 29.50
N ASP A 369 -25.92 4.40 28.75
CA ASP A 369 -26.76 3.23 28.47
C ASP A 369 -25.90 1.94 28.44
N GLU A 370 -26.47 0.84 27.96
CA GLU A 370 -25.78 -0.46 27.82
C GLU A 370 -24.72 -0.47 26.70
N LYS A 371 -24.75 0.49 25.76
CA LYS A 371 -23.86 0.54 24.60
C LYS A 371 -22.56 1.27 24.96
N MET A 372 -21.44 0.65 24.64
CA MET A 372 -20.11 1.23 24.82
C MET A 372 -19.89 2.42 23.88
N ARG A 373 -19.48 3.57 24.44
CA ARG A 373 -19.15 4.80 23.70
C ARG A 373 -17.69 4.76 23.29
N GLU A 374 -17.43 4.77 21.99
CA GLU A 374 -16.09 4.57 21.44
C GLU A 374 -15.84 5.51 20.27
N PHE A 375 -14.58 5.86 20.04
CA PHE A 375 -14.18 6.63 18.87
C PHE A 375 -12.73 6.41 18.49
N PHE A 376 -12.45 6.63 17.21
CA PHE A 376 -11.14 6.52 16.61
C PHE A 376 -10.63 7.92 16.23
N LEU A 377 -9.43 8.26 16.68
CA LEU A 377 -8.70 9.46 16.29
C LEU A 377 -7.59 9.09 15.31
N PHE A 378 -7.65 9.67 14.13
CA PHE A 378 -6.67 9.49 13.05
C PHE A 378 -5.74 10.70 13.05
N ARG A 379 -4.41 10.47 12.98
CA ARG A 379 -3.39 11.53 12.99
C ARG A 379 -3.64 12.56 11.90
N GLU A 380 -4.20 12.13 10.77
CA GLU A 380 -4.58 12.93 9.61
C GLU A 380 -5.74 13.91 9.89
N GLY A 381 -6.12 14.12 11.15
CA GLY A 381 -7.12 15.13 11.53
C GLY A 381 -8.56 14.67 11.28
N SER A 382 -8.81 13.36 11.34
CA SER A 382 -10.14 12.75 11.19
C SER A 382 -10.55 12.01 12.46
N ILE A 383 -11.84 12.05 12.79
CA ILE A 383 -12.43 11.39 13.95
C ILE A 383 -13.68 10.60 13.54
N VAL A 384 -13.83 9.40 14.09
CA VAL A 384 -15.01 8.54 13.84
C VAL A 384 -15.61 8.09 15.16
N PHE A 385 -16.85 8.48 15.41
CA PHE A 385 -17.62 8.20 16.61
C PHE A 385 -18.54 7.00 16.44
N TRP A 386 -18.57 6.13 17.46
CA TRP A 386 -19.45 4.97 17.57
C TRP A 386 -20.32 5.09 18.82
N ASN A 387 -21.62 4.90 18.64
CA ASN A 387 -22.63 4.93 19.70
C ASN A 387 -22.75 6.27 20.47
N MET A 388 -22.18 7.37 19.98
CA MET A 388 -22.23 8.66 20.68
C MET A 388 -23.38 9.53 20.16
N SER A 389 -24.06 10.22 21.08
CA SER A 389 -25.09 11.19 20.73
C SER A 389 -24.47 12.48 20.15
N PRO A 390 -25.22 13.28 19.36
CA PRO A 390 -24.71 14.52 18.79
C PRO A 390 -24.12 15.50 19.84
N ASN A 391 -24.73 15.57 21.02
CA ASN A 391 -24.26 16.42 22.12
C ASN A 391 -22.91 15.94 22.69
N GLU A 392 -22.72 14.63 22.80
CA GLU A 392 -21.45 14.05 23.25
C GLU A 392 -20.35 14.29 22.20
N CYS A 393 -20.68 14.14 20.92
CA CYS A 393 -19.77 14.46 19.82
C CYS A 393 -19.33 15.93 19.87
N GLU A 394 -20.28 16.88 19.96
CA GLU A 394 -19.95 18.31 20.03
C GLU A 394 -19.09 18.68 21.25
N LEU A 395 -19.35 18.07 22.41
CA LEU A 395 -18.56 18.30 23.61
C LEU A 395 -17.12 17.82 23.43
N PHE A 396 -16.93 16.66 22.82
CA PHE A 396 -15.61 16.14 22.51
C PHE A 396 -14.88 16.97 21.44
N LEU A 397 -15.58 17.41 20.40
CA LEU A 397 -15.01 18.27 19.36
C LEU A 397 -14.53 19.61 19.93
N LYS A 398 -15.24 20.20 20.91
CA LYS A 398 -14.77 21.40 21.62
C LYS A 398 -13.47 21.16 22.39
N PHE A 399 -13.31 19.99 23.00
CA PHE A 399 -12.06 19.60 23.64
C PHE A 399 -10.93 19.38 22.64
N LEU A 400 -11.24 18.81 21.47
CA LEU A 400 -10.25 18.48 20.44
C LEU A 400 -9.59 19.73 19.83
N ARG A 401 -10.31 20.87 19.77
CA ARG A 401 -9.85 22.14 19.19
C ARG A 401 -8.46 22.59 19.66
N ASP A 402 -8.11 22.38 20.93
CA ASP A 402 -6.81 22.81 21.49
C ASP A 402 -5.62 21.99 20.96
N TYR A 403 -5.89 20.87 20.28
CA TYR A 403 -4.89 19.92 19.78
C TYR A 403 -4.88 19.79 18.25
N GLU A 404 -5.66 20.62 17.56
CA GLU A 404 -5.75 20.67 16.11
C GLU A 404 -4.59 21.46 15.49
N ILE A 405 -3.94 20.89 14.48
CA ILE A 405 -2.93 21.57 13.66
C ILE A 405 -3.59 21.96 12.34
N ASN A 406 -3.60 23.26 12.04
CA ASN A 406 -4.31 23.85 10.89
C ASN A 406 -5.78 23.43 10.85
N SER A 407 -6.53 23.85 11.87
CA SER A 407 -7.96 23.58 12.01
C SER A 407 -8.78 24.08 10.82
N TYR A 408 -9.80 23.31 10.45
CA TYR A 408 -10.77 23.68 9.42
C TYR A 408 -11.91 24.53 9.98
N ASP A 409 -12.52 25.27 9.06
CA ASP A 409 -13.71 26.07 9.31
C ASP A 409 -14.89 25.17 9.72
N HIS A 410 -15.57 25.55 10.80
CA HIS A 410 -16.63 24.75 11.41
C HIS A 410 -17.80 24.48 10.45
N ASP A 411 -18.10 25.37 9.51
CA ASP A 411 -19.20 25.20 8.57
C ASP A 411 -18.87 24.08 7.57
N ILE A 412 -17.64 24.04 7.05
CA ILE A 412 -17.19 22.95 6.15
C ILE A 412 -17.23 21.60 6.87
N VAL A 413 -16.71 21.57 8.10
CA VAL A 413 -16.62 20.36 8.91
C VAL A 413 -18.00 19.74 9.09
N ASN A 414 -19.02 20.56 9.32
CA ASN A 414 -20.39 20.08 9.46
C ASN A 414 -21.07 19.74 8.13
N GLU A 415 -20.81 20.49 7.07
CA GLU A 415 -21.36 20.22 5.73
C GLU A 415 -20.84 18.91 5.13
N GLU A 416 -19.56 18.59 5.39
CA GLU A 416 -18.86 17.44 4.82
C GLU A 416 -18.78 16.23 5.78
N ARG A 417 -19.54 16.25 6.89
CA ARG A 417 -19.65 15.11 7.81
C ARG A 417 -20.30 13.89 7.15
N GLU A 418 -19.90 12.69 7.56
CA GLU A 418 -20.52 11.45 7.09
C GLU A 418 -21.20 10.68 8.22
N GLU A 419 -22.39 10.14 7.92
CA GLU A 419 -23.19 9.33 8.83
C GLU A 419 -23.55 8.01 8.15
N ILE A 420 -23.28 6.89 8.82
CA ILE A 420 -23.60 5.54 8.35
C ILE A 420 -24.32 4.79 9.46
N ASP A 421 -25.51 4.27 9.13
CA ASP A 421 -26.32 3.50 10.07
C ASP A 421 -25.72 2.11 10.32
N VAL A 422 -25.85 1.64 11.56
CA VAL A 422 -25.33 0.34 12.01
C VAL A 422 -26.48 -0.58 12.39
N VAL A 423 -26.38 -1.83 11.97
CA VAL A 423 -27.25 -2.93 12.36
C VAL A 423 -26.41 -3.94 13.14
N TYR A 424 -26.79 -4.18 14.38
CA TYR A 424 -26.17 -5.21 15.20
C TYR A 424 -26.78 -6.55 14.88
N THR A 425 -25.95 -7.53 14.52
CA THR A 425 -26.37 -8.89 14.19
C THR A 425 -25.66 -9.88 15.09
N ASN A 426 -26.31 -10.97 15.45
CA ASN A 426 -25.70 -12.01 16.29
C ASN A 426 -25.28 -13.25 15.48
N SER A 427 -25.82 -13.47 14.28
CA SER A 427 -25.62 -14.72 13.53
C SER A 427 -24.88 -14.59 12.20
N SER A 428 -24.57 -13.35 11.76
CA SER A 428 -23.98 -13.10 10.44
C SER A 428 -22.63 -12.41 10.55
N LYS A 429 -21.69 -12.78 9.68
CA LYS A 429 -20.38 -12.11 9.61
C LYS A 429 -20.55 -10.61 9.35
N SER A 430 -19.68 -9.80 9.97
CA SER A 430 -19.63 -8.37 9.74
C SER A 430 -19.45 -8.06 8.25
N ARG A 431 -20.23 -7.10 7.74
CA ARG A 431 -20.24 -6.71 6.32
C ARG A 431 -20.93 -5.37 6.11
N LEU A 432 -20.59 -4.69 5.02
CA LEU A 432 -21.36 -3.55 4.52
C LEU A 432 -22.37 -4.04 3.48
N SER A 433 -23.66 -3.75 3.68
CA SER A 433 -24.73 -4.15 2.76
C SER A 433 -25.76 -3.04 2.64
N ASN A 434 -26.10 -2.64 1.42
CA ASN A 434 -27.08 -1.58 1.15
C ASN A 434 -26.78 -0.24 1.85
N GLY A 435 -25.50 0.05 2.15
CA GLY A 435 -25.09 1.24 2.88
C GLY A 435 -25.30 1.17 4.39
N LEU A 436 -25.61 -0.01 4.94
CA LEU A 436 -25.69 -0.28 6.37
C LEU A 436 -24.50 -1.13 6.80
N ILE A 437 -23.89 -0.77 7.93
CA ILE A 437 -22.85 -1.58 8.57
C ILE A 437 -23.55 -2.67 9.37
N HIS A 438 -23.42 -3.92 8.95
CA HIS A 438 -23.80 -5.06 9.79
C HIS A 438 -22.58 -5.45 10.64
N LEU A 439 -22.69 -5.32 11.95
CA LEU A 439 -21.63 -5.66 12.90
C LEU A 439 -22.01 -6.88 13.72
N ASN A 440 -21.15 -7.90 13.74
CA ASN A 440 -21.34 -9.10 14.55
C ASN A 440 -20.85 -8.89 15.99
N LEU A 441 -21.76 -8.93 16.97
CA LEU A 441 -21.40 -8.77 18.38
C LEU A 441 -21.04 -10.09 19.08
N GLU A 442 -21.25 -11.25 18.44
CA GLU A 442 -20.82 -12.55 19.00
C GLU A 442 -19.30 -12.80 18.85
N ASN A 443 -18.63 -12.02 18.00
CA ASN A 443 -17.19 -12.10 17.82
C ASN A 443 -16.45 -11.66 19.10
N ASP A 444 -15.22 -12.17 19.30
CA ASP A 444 -14.34 -11.70 20.37
C ASP A 444 -14.19 -10.17 20.31
N GLN A 445 -14.18 -9.52 21.48
CA GLN A 445 -14.14 -8.04 21.58
C GLN A 445 -12.97 -7.44 20.79
N ASN A 446 -11.82 -8.12 20.73
CA ASN A 446 -10.68 -7.68 19.94
C ASN A 446 -10.99 -7.69 18.43
N VAL A 447 -11.62 -8.75 17.94
CA VAL A 447 -12.04 -8.86 16.53
C VAL A 447 -13.04 -7.76 16.21
N VAL A 448 -14.05 -7.56 17.06
CA VAL A 448 -15.05 -6.48 16.88
C VAL A 448 -14.38 -5.10 16.81
N ASN A 449 -13.38 -4.84 17.65
CA ASN A 449 -12.64 -3.58 17.62
C ASN A 449 -11.84 -3.40 16.31
N LEU A 450 -11.24 -4.47 15.79
CA LEU A 450 -10.53 -4.45 14.51
C LEU A 450 -11.49 -4.27 13.32
N GLU A 451 -12.68 -4.88 13.36
CA GLU A 451 -13.72 -4.67 12.36
C GLU A 451 -14.24 -3.23 12.37
N LYS A 452 -14.53 -2.67 13.56
CA LYS A 452 -14.87 -1.24 13.73
C LYS A 452 -13.78 -0.33 13.20
N PHE A 453 -12.52 -0.66 13.46
CA PHE A 453 -11.38 0.07 12.90
C PHE A 453 -11.36 0.02 11.37
N ALA A 454 -11.58 -1.15 10.76
CA ALA A 454 -11.61 -1.29 9.30
C ALA A 454 -12.69 -0.43 8.64
N PHE A 455 -13.89 -0.39 9.22
CA PHE A 455 -14.95 0.54 8.79
C PHE A 455 -14.54 2.00 9.00
N SER A 456 -14.06 2.33 10.20
CA SER A 456 -13.70 3.70 10.58
C SER A 456 -12.60 4.28 9.71
N ASN A 457 -11.59 3.48 9.37
CA ASN A 457 -10.48 3.92 8.52
C ASN A 457 -10.97 4.36 7.13
N ALA A 458 -11.79 3.53 6.47
CA ALA A 458 -12.36 3.89 5.17
C ALA A 458 -13.24 5.15 5.23
N ILE A 459 -14.03 5.32 6.30
CA ILE A 459 -14.90 6.49 6.48
C ILE A 459 -14.06 7.74 6.78
N ALA A 460 -13.01 7.62 7.59
CA ALA A 460 -12.08 8.71 7.92
C ALA A 460 -11.38 9.27 6.68
N LEU A 461 -10.96 8.39 5.77
CA LEU A 461 -10.43 8.78 4.46
C LEU A 461 -11.47 9.50 3.61
N SER A 462 -12.72 9.03 3.62
CA SER A 462 -13.80 9.65 2.86
C SER A 462 -14.11 11.08 3.31
N VAL A 463 -14.20 11.34 4.63
CA VAL A 463 -14.45 12.69 5.15
C VAL A 463 -13.27 13.62 4.91
N LYS A 464 -12.03 13.13 4.99
CA LYS A 464 -10.84 13.90 4.66
C LYS A 464 -10.84 14.32 3.19
N LEU A 465 -11.14 13.38 2.29
CA LEU A 465 -11.31 13.64 0.87
C LEU A 465 -12.38 14.72 0.62
N SER A 466 -13.52 14.66 1.32
CA SER A 466 -14.59 15.65 1.20
C SER A 466 -14.13 17.08 1.54
N ILE A 467 -13.30 17.25 2.58
CA ILE A 467 -12.71 18.57 2.91
C ILE A 467 -11.80 19.07 1.79
N TRP A 468 -10.96 18.21 1.21
CA TRP A 468 -10.08 18.61 0.11
C TRP A 468 -10.84 18.93 -1.18
N GLU A 469 -11.90 18.16 -1.49
CA GLU A 469 -12.82 18.48 -2.58
C GLU A 469 -13.42 19.88 -2.40
N ALA A 470 -13.92 20.19 -1.19
CA ALA A 470 -14.49 21.50 -0.89
C ALA A 470 -13.45 22.64 -1.00
N ASN A 471 -12.22 22.41 -0.53
CA ASN A 471 -11.13 23.37 -0.66
C ASN A 471 -10.70 23.60 -2.11
N LEU A 472 -10.67 22.54 -2.95
CA LEU A 472 -10.39 22.64 -4.37
C LEU A 472 -11.52 23.37 -5.11
N ASP A 473 -12.78 23.07 -4.79
CA ASP A 473 -13.93 23.74 -5.40
C ASP A 473 -13.92 25.25 -5.08
N ARG A 474 -13.61 25.64 -3.83
CA ARG A 474 -13.40 27.06 -3.48
C ARG A 474 -12.25 27.71 -4.24
N TYR A 475 -11.17 26.98 -4.47
CA TYR A 475 -10.05 27.47 -5.26
C TYR A 475 -10.49 27.69 -6.72
N ILE A 476 -11.20 26.74 -7.31
CA ILE A 476 -11.75 26.81 -8.67
C ILE A 476 -12.68 28.03 -8.80
N ASP A 477 -13.61 28.22 -7.86
CA ASP A 477 -14.51 29.38 -7.83
C ASP A 477 -13.72 30.70 -7.79
N SER A 478 -12.62 30.74 -7.05
CA SER A 478 -11.76 31.92 -6.95
C SER A 478 -11.03 32.28 -8.24
N ILE A 479 -10.91 31.36 -9.20
CA ILE A 479 -10.23 31.56 -10.48
C ILE A 479 -11.18 31.49 -11.69
N ALA A 480 -12.45 31.13 -11.48
CA ALA A 480 -13.44 30.95 -12.54
C ALA A 480 -13.69 32.21 -13.38
N TYR A 481 -13.55 33.41 -12.80
CA TYR A 481 -13.68 34.66 -13.57
C TYR A 481 -12.55 34.83 -14.60
N ILE A 482 -11.39 34.21 -14.39
CA ILE A 482 -10.23 34.35 -15.27
C ILE A 482 -10.52 33.65 -16.61
N THR A 483 -11.07 32.44 -16.56
CA THR A 483 -11.45 31.71 -17.77
C THR A 483 -12.56 32.45 -18.52
N GLN A 484 -13.49 33.09 -17.80
CA GLN A 484 -14.52 33.93 -18.39
C GLN A 484 -13.93 35.18 -19.07
N ASP A 485 -12.97 35.86 -18.44
CA ASP A 485 -12.29 37.02 -19.02
C ASP A 485 -11.50 36.65 -20.29
N MET A 486 -10.81 35.50 -20.27
CA MET A 486 -10.09 34.98 -21.44
C MET A 486 -11.04 34.68 -22.60
N LYS A 487 -12.20 34.07 -22.34
CA LYS A 487 -13.22 33.76 -23.35
C LYS A 487 -13.78 35.01 -24.02
N GLU A 488 -13.97 36.08 -23.25
CA GLU A 488 -14.49 37.36 -23.76
C GLU A 488 -13.40 38.25 -24.38
N GLY A 489 -12.12 37.83 -24.35
CA GLY A 489 -10.99 38.65 -24.82
C GLY A 489 -10.73 39.87 -23.96
N ARG A 490 -11.19 39.87 -22.69
CA ARG A 490 -10.94 40.96 -21.74
C ARG A 490 -9.50 40.89 -21.24
N LYS A 491 -8.94 42.05 -20.88
CA LYS A 491 -7.61 42.11 -20.24
C LYS A 491 -7.66 41.40 -18.89
N ILE A 492 -6.78 40.42 -18.71
CA ILE A 492 -6.62 39.69 -17.45
C ILE A 492 -6.10 40.65 -16.39
N LYS A 493 -6.85 40.77 -15.27
CA LYS A 493 -6.55 41.72 -14.19
C LYS A 493 -5.54 41.19 -13.15
N LEU A 494 -5.09 39.94 -13.27
CA LEU A 494 -4.14 39.34 -12.33
C LEU A 494 -2.72 39.86 -12.56
N THR A 495 -2.04 40.18 -11.47
CA THR A 495 -0.60 40.47 -11.47
C THR A 495 0.22 39.19 -11.41
N ARG A 496 1.50 39.26 -11.81
CA ARG A 496 2.44 38.12 -11.71
C ARG A 496 2.59 37.60 -10.28
N GLU A 497 2.56 38.50 -9.29
CA GLU A 497 2.62 38.14 -7.87
C GLU A 497 1.37 37.35 -7.44
N GLN A 498 0.18 37.78 -7.87
CA GLN A 498 -1.07 37.06 -7.59
C GLN A 498 -1.12 35.69 -8.27
N VAL A 499 -0.61 35.56 -9.51
CA VAL A 499 -0.48 34.25 -10.18
C VAL A 499 0.43 33.36 -9.35
N PHE A 500 1.59 33.86 -8.93
CA PHE A 500 2.53 33.08 -8.11
C PHE A 500 1.91 32.62 -6.78
N GLN A 501 1.17 33.50 -6.09
CA GLN A 501 0.45 33.14 -4.86
C GLN A 501 -0.60 32.05 -5.11
N LYS A 502 -1.38 32.15 -6.19
CA LYS A 502 -2.39 31.15 -6.58
C LYS A 502 -1.75 29.82 -6.95
N THR A 503 -0.68 29.84 -7.74
CA THR A 503 0.14 28.67 -8.06
C THR A 503 0.66 28.00 -6.78
N GLY A 504 1.17 28.77 -5.81
CA GLY A 504 1.61 28.25 -4.51
C GLY A 504 0.48 27.59 -3.71
N GLN A 505 -0.71 28.20 -3.66
CA GLN A 505 -1.90 27.60 -3.01
C GLN A 505 -2.28 26.25 -3.66
N LEU A 506 -2.25 26.19 -4.99
CA LEU A 506 -2.56 24.98 -5.75
C LEU A 506 -1.51 23.87 -5.55
N PHE A 507 -0.22 24.22 -5.53
CA PHE A 507 0.83 23.27 -5.15
C PHE A 507 0.68 22.77 -3.72
N GLY A 508 0.26 23.63 -2.79
CA GLY A 508 -0.06 23.22 -1.41
C GLY A 508 -1.23 22.24 -1.33
N LEU A 509 -2.27 22.41 -2.16
CA LEU A 509 -3.37 21.44 -2.28
C LEU A 509 -2.87 20.10 -2.87
N ARG A 510 -2.08 20.16 -3.95
CA ARG A 510 -1.49 18.98 -4.60
C ARG A 510 -0.57 18.21 -3.66
N HIS A 511 0.27 18.93 -2.92
CA HIS A 511 1.19 18.34 -1.99
C HIS A 511 0.46 17.63 -0.85
N ARG A 512 -0.60 18.21 -0.29
CA ARG A 512 -1.43 17.56 0.73
C ARG A 512 -2.05 16.27 0.23
N LEU A 513 -2.68 16.30 -0.96
CA LEU A 513 -3.24 15.12 -1.63
C LEU A 513 -2.18 14.04 -1.86
N ASN A 514 -0.98 14.42 -2.27
CA ASN A 514 0.13 13.50 -2.54
C ASN A 514 0.83 13.00 -1.26
N LEU A 515 0.89 13.78 -0.19
CA LEU A 515 1.40 13.33 1.11
C LEU A 515 0.47 12.26 1.68
N SER A 516 -0.84 12.44 1.51
CA SER A 516 -1.83 11.42 1.75
C SER A 516 -1.95 10.41 0.60
N SER A 517 -0.87 10.13 -0.15
CA SER A 517 -0.87 9.02 -1.12
C SER A 517 -1.22 7.69 -0.44
N ASP A 518 -1.13 7.61 0.89
CA ASP A 518 -1.70 6.54 1.74
C ASP A 518 -3.22 6.38 1.65
N MET A 519 -3.95 7.38 1.15
CA MET A 519 -5.39 7.32 0.92
C MET A 519 -5.77 6.58 -0.38
N LEU A 520 -4.80 6.39 -1.28
CA LEU A 520 -4.99 5.73 -2.58
C LEU A 520 -4.70 4.24 -2.55
N ASP A 521 -4.03 3.75 -1.50
CA ASP A 521 -3.64 2.36 -1.32
C ASP A 521 -4.19 1.80 -0.01
N THR A 522 -4.52 0.50 -0.01
CA THR A 522 -4.90 -0.19 1.22
C THR A 522 -3.70 -0.25 2.17
N PRO A 523 -3.82 0.25 3.42
CA PRO A 523 -2.72 0.27 4.39
C PRO A 523 -2.05 -1.10 4.63
N ASP A 524 -0.74 -1.11 4.89
CA ASP A 524 0.10 -2.29 5.19
C ASP A 524 -0.54 -3.26 6.20
N PHE A 525 -1.29 -2.70 7.15
CA PHE A 525 -2.02 -3.42 8.19
C PHE A 525 -2.94 -4.52 7.67
N TYR A 526 -3.56 -4.32 6.50
CA TYR A 526 -4.55 -5.26 5.96
C TYR A 526 -3.93 -6.41 5.16
N TRP A 527 -2.64 -6.34 4.81
CA TRP A 527 -2.02 -7.28 3.86
C TRP A 527 -1.98 -8.73 4.35
N ASP A 528 -1.90 -8.94 5.67
CA ASP A 528 -1.96 -10.26 6.30
C ASP A 528 -3.36 -10.59 6.89
N ARG A 529 -4.35 -9.72 6.67
CA ARG A 529 -5.65 -9.75 7.37
C ARG A 529 -6.83 -9.66 6.38
N GLU A 530 -7.05 -10.73 5.63
CA GLU A 530 -8.03 -10.81 4.53
C GLU A 530 -9.46 -10.40 4.95
N GLU A 531 -9.94 -10.82 6.13
CA GLU A 531 -11.31 -10.47 6.58
C GLU A 531 -11.47 -8.96 6.83
N LEU A 532 -10.45 -8.31 7.41
CA LEU A 532 -10.47 -6.86 7.64
C LEU A 532 -10.28 -6.08 6.34
N GLU A 533 -9.42 -6.57 5.45
CA GLU A 533 -9.25 -6.01 4.11
C GLU A 533 -10.57 -6.02 3.35
N ARG A 534 -11.36 -7.09 3.46
CA ARG A 534 -12.69 -7.18 2.85
C ARG A 534 -13.64 -6.10 3.37
N LEU A 535 -13.66 -5.84 4.68
CA LEU A 535 -14.50 -4.80 5.28
C LEU A 535 -14.08 -3.40 4.86
N PHE A 536 -12.77 -3.11 4.93
CA PHE A 536 -12.20 -1.85 4.47
C PHE A 536 -12.51 -1.62 2.99
N SER A 537 -12.20 -2.59 2.12
CA SER A 537 -12.41 -2.51 0.68
C SER A 537 -13.88 -2.36 0.29
N ALA A 538 -14.79 -3.07 0.97
CA ALA A 538 -16.23 -2.93 0.75
C ALA A 538 -16.70 -1.50 1.08
N THR A 539 -16.21 -0.94 2.17
CA THR A 539 -16.56 0.42 2.63
C THR A 539 -15.95 1.49 1.75
N TYR A 540 -14.67 1.34 1.44
CA TYR A 540 -13.92 2.19 0.52
C TYR A 540 -14.55 2.24 -0.88
N SER A 541 -15.01 1.09 -1.39
CA SER A 541 -15.76 0.98 -2.65
C SER A 541 -17.15 1.63 -2.56
N HIS A 542 -17.90 1.40 -1.49
CA HIS A 542 -19.21 2.00 -1.27
C HIS A 542 -19.16 3.54 -1.24
N LEU A 543 -18.13 4.11 -0.61
CA LEU A 543 -17.88 5.55 -0.54
C LEU A 543 -17.28 6.12 -1.85
N ASN A 544 -17.04 5.26 -2.84
CA ASN A 544 -16.52 5.61 -4.17
C ASN A 544 -15.22 6.43 -4.14
N ILE A 545 -14.36 6.17 -3.14
CA ILE A 545 -13.16 6.98 -2.88
C ILE A 545 -12.24 7.00 -4.11
N ASN A 546 -11.97 5.86 -4.74
CA ASN A 546 -11.17 5.80 -5.98
C ASN A 546 -11.67 6.72 -7.10
N LYS A 547 -12.98 6.71 -7.37
CA LYS A 547 -13.56 7.52 -8.44
C LYS A 547 -13.48 9.00 -8.09
N ARG A 548 -13.76 9.34 -6.83
CA ARG A 548 -13.70 10.71 -6.32
C ARG A 548 -12.29 11.27 -6.37
N THR A 549 -11.29 10.52 -5.91
CA THR A 549 -9.89 10.94 -5.96
C THR A 549 -9.41 11.12 -7.40
N LYS A 550 -9.84 10.26 -8.34
CA LYS A 550 -9.55 10.45 -9.77
C LYS A 550 -10.13 11.77 -10.31
N VAL A 551 -11.40 12.06 -10.02
CA VAL A 551 -12.05 13.32 -10.45
C VAL A 551 -11.35 14.53 -9.84
N MET A 552 -10.97 14.46 -8.56
CA MET A 552 -10.23 15.53 -7.89
C MET A 552 -8.85 15.77 -8.53
N ASN A 553 -8.11 14.71 -8.85
CA ASN A 553 -6.82 14.80 -9.55
C ASN A 553 -6.94 15.43 -10.94
N GLU A 554 -7.98 15.06 -11.71
CA GLU A 554 -8.27 15.69 -13.01
C GLU A 554 -8.57 17.19 -12.86
N LYS A 555 -9.45 17.56 -11.91
CA LYS A 555 -9.75 18.98 -11.59
C LYS A 555 -8.48 19.76 -11.22
N LEU A 556 -7.61 19.15 -10.42
CA LEU A 556 -6.36 19.75 -9.98
C LEU A 556 -5.40 19.95 -11.16
N ASN A 557 -5.26 18.96 -12.05
CA ASN A 557 -4.43 19.07 -13.25
C ASN A 557 -4.90 20.21 -14.16
N HIS A 558 -6.21 20.34 -14.41
CA HIS A 558 -6.75 21.45 -15.19
C HIS A 558 -6.44 22.83 -14.57
N CYS A 559 -6.46 22.92 -13.23
CA CYS A 559 -6.08 24.15 -12.55
C CYS A 559 -4.59 24.48 -12.75
N ILE A 560 -3.72 23.47 -12.78
CA ILE A 560 -2.28 23.65 -13.00
C ILE A 560 -2.03 24.13 -14.43
N GLU A 561 -2.63 23.46 -15.41
CA GLU A 561 -2.52 23.84 -16.82
C GLU A 561 -2.96 25.29 -17.06
N LEU A 562 -4.06 25.71 -16.41
CA LEU A 562 -4.52 27.10 -16.47
C LEU A 562 -3.52 28.07 -15.83
N MET A 563 -2.94 27.73 -14.67
CA MET A 563 -1.95 28.59 -14.01
C MET A 563 -0.67 28.71 -14.84
N ASP A 564 -0.22 27.64 -15.47
CA ASP A 564 0.95 27.64 -16.35
C ASP A 564 0.72 28.52 -17.58
N LEU A 565 -0.47 28.44 -18.19
CA LEU A 565 -0.86 29.29 -19.30
C LEU A 565 -0.88 30.78 -18.90
N LEU A 566 -1.44 31.10 -17.73
CA LEU A 566 -1.48 32.48 -17.23
C LEU A 566 -0.07 33.02 -16.96
N SER A 567 0.79 32.20 -16.36
CA SER A 567 2.19 32.56 -16.10
C SER A 567 2.95 32.85 -17.40
N ALA A 568 2.79 32.01 -18.42
CA ALA A 568 3.39 32.20 -19.74
C ALA A 568 2.91 33.51 -20.39
N HIS A 569 1.59 33.74 -20.41
CA HIS A 569 1.02 34.96 -21.01
C HIS A 569 1.51 36.25 -20.35
N LEU A 570 1.64 36.26 -19.01
CA LEU A 570 2.18 37.42 -18.28
C LEU A 570 3.66 37.66 -18.56
N ASN A 571 4.46 36.60 -18.75
CA ASN A 571 5.87 36.73 -19.14
C ASN A 571 5.99 37.32 -20.55
N ASP A 572 5.16 36.90 -21.50
CA ASP A 572 5.16 37.45 -22.86
C ASP A 572 4.84 38.94 -22.87
N ILE A 573 3.83 39.37 -22.10
CA ILE A 573 3.51 40.81 -21.94
C ILE A 573 4.72 41.58 -21.38
N HIS A 574 5.45 40.98 -20.43
CA HIS A 574 6.64 41.59 -19.86
C HIS A 574 7.76 41.73 -20.91
N HIS A 575 8.01 40.68 -21.70
CA HIS A 575 9.00 40.72 -22.77
C HIS A 575 8.65 41.74 -23.85
N VAL A 576 7.38 41.81 -24.29
CA VAL A 576 6.90 42.82 -25.24
C VAL A 576 7.10 44.24 -24.69
N ARG A 577 6.83 44.47 -23.40
CA ARG A 577 7.07 45.78 -22.77
C ARG A 577 8.56 46.15 -22.75
N LEU A 578 9.44 45.19 -22.46
CA LEU A 578 10.89 45.41 -22.52
C LEU A 578 11.35 45.70 -23.94
N GLU A 579 10.83 44.99 -24.93
CA GLU A 579 11.12 45.21 -26.35
C GLU A 579 10.72 46.63 -26.77
N TRP A 580 9.51 47.07 -26.43
CA TRP A 580 9.07 48.45 -26.69
C TRP A 580 9.95 49.48 -25.99
N MET A 581 10.39 49.23 -24.76
CA MET A 581 11.31 50.11 -24.05
C MET A 581 12.66 50.22 -24.78
N ILE A 582 13.19 49.12 -25.29
CA ILE A 582 14.42 49.08 -26.09
C ILE A 582 14.24 49.85 -27.41
N ILE A 583 13.14 49.62 -28.14
CA ILE A 583 12.83 50.33 -29.38
C ILE A 583 12.76 51.84 -29.13
N VAL A 584 12.09 52.27 -28.07
CA VAL A 584 11.99 53.70 -27.71
C VAL A 584 13.37 54.29 -27.38
N LEU A 585 14.22 53.58 -26.64
CA LEU A 585 15.58 54.03 -26.34
C LEU A 585 16.43 54.19 -27.61
N ILE A 586 16.37 53.24 -28.53
CA ILE A 586 17.06 53.33 -29.83
C ILE A 586 16.53 54.50 -30.66
N MET A 587 15.21 54.72 -30.68
CA MET A 587 14.60 55.84 -31.40
C MET A 587 15.05 57.20 -30.84
N ILE A 588 15.21 57.33 -29.53
CA ILE A 588 15.71 58.55 -28.88
C ILE A 588 17.18 58.79 -29.28
N GLU A 589 18.01 57.76 -29.27
CA GLU A 589 19.43 57.85 -29.67
C GLU A 589 19.56 58.29 -31.14
N VAL A 590 18.80 57.65 -32.04
CA VAL A 590 18.77 58.00 -33.46
C VAL A 590 18.29 59.45 -33.65
N PHE A 591 17.31 59.90 -32.87
CA PHE A 591 16.81 61.28 -32.94
C PHE A 591 17.89 62.30 -32.53
N PHE A 592 18.62 62.08 -31.44
CA PHE A 592 19.72 62.95 -31.04
C PHE A 592 20.82 63.01 -32.11
N GLU A 593 21.12 61.88 -32.73
CA GLU A 593 22.18 61.83 -33.73
C GLU A 593 21.79 62.46 -35.07
N ILE A 594 20.50 62.41 -35.42
CA ILE A 594 19.94 63.21 -36.52
C ILE A 594 20.04 64.71 -36.20
N MET A 595 19.69 65.12 -34.97
CA MET A 595 19.81 66.52 -34.57
C MET A 595 21.26 67.02 -34.65
N HIS A 596 22.22 66.24 -34.14
CA HIS A 596 23.65 66.56 -34.20
C HIS A 596 24.16 66.65 -35.64
N TYR A 597 23.68 65.78 -36.52
CA TYR A 597 24.02 65.82 -37.95
C TYR A 597 23.47 67.08 -38.64
N ILE A 598 22.25 67.51 -38.32
CA ILE A 598 21.66 68.76 -38.84
C ILE A 598 22.44 69.99 -38.34
N GLU A 599 22.82 70.03 -37.06
CA GLU A 599 23.65 71.11 -36.51
C GLU A 599 25.01 71.21 -37.23
N ARG A 600 25.65 70.09 -37.56
CA ARG A 600 26.89 70.08 -38.35
C ARG A 600 26.72 70.60 -39.77
N LEU A 601 25.58 70.34 -40.42
CA LEU A 601 25.28 70.86 -41.76
C LEU A 601 24.89 72.34 -41.76
N ALA A 602 24.41 72.87 -40.62
CA ALA A 602 24.02 74.26 -40.47
C ALA A 602 25.20 75.21 -40.20
N VAL A 603 26.43 74.72 -40.09
CA VAL A 603 27.65 75.54 -40.03
C VAL A 603 27.91 76.11 -41.44
N PRO A 604 27.86 77.44 -41.65
CA PRO A 604 28.17 78.03 -42.95
C PRO A 604 29.63 77.75 -43.29
N ILE A 605 29.88 77.31 -44.51
CA ILE A 605 31.22 77.28 -45.10
C ILE A 605 31.62 78.74 -45.30
N GLU A 606 32.55 79.25 -44.48
CA GLU A 606 33.25 80.53 -44.73
C GLU A 606 34.16 80.44 -45.96
#